data_AF-M0ADR3-F1
#
_entry.id   AF-M0ADR3-F1
#
_cell.length_a   1.000
_cell.length_b   1.000
_cell.length_c   1.000
_cell.angle_alpha   90.00
_cell.angle_beta   90.00
_cell.angle_gamma   90.00
#
_symmetry.space_group_name_H-M   'P 1'
#
loop_
_entity.id
_entity.type
_entity.pdbx_description
1 polymer ?
#
loop_
_entity_poly.entity_id
_entity_poly.type
_entity_poly.pdbx_seq_one_letter_code
_entity_poly.pdbx_strand_id
1 'polypeptide(L)' 'MADWQDDERLNATDKDILELLEAGRETRGSLVDNIGKHETTISPRLKWLREWGYVRYYHEPTGLYELADDQ' A
#
# COMPACT_ATOMS: atom_id res chain seq x y z
N MET A 1 12.21 10.85 -1.26
CA MET A 1 11.84 9.61 -1.99
C MET A 1 11.79 8.55 -0.94
N ALA A 2 10.65 7.90 -0.75
CA ALA A 2 10.46 6.99 0.37
C ALA A 2 11.41 5.78 0.21
N ASP A 3 12.18 5.48 1.26
CA ASP A 3 13.35 4.58 1.26
C ASP A 3 12.98 3.07 1.26
N TRP A 4 11.81 2.72 0.73
CA TRP A 4 11.26 1.36 0.84
C TRP A 4 11.74 0.42 -0.27
N GLN A 5 12.35 0.91 -1.34
CA GLN A 5 12.72 0.08 -2.50
C GLN A 5 13.73 -1.03 -2.14
N ASP A 6 14.65 -0.73 -1.22
CA ASP A 6 15.72 -1.62 -0.75
C ASP A 6 15.36 -2.40 0.52
N ASP A 7 14.13 -2.30 1.03
CA ASP A 7 13.74 -3.02 2.24
C ASP A 7 13.46 -4.51 1.97
N GLU A 8 14.33 -5.39 2.48
CA GLU A 8 14.24 -6.85 2.33
C GLU A 8 13.03 -7.48 3.04
N ARG A 9 12.35 -6.75 3.94
CA ARG A 9 11.14 -7.21 4.63
C ARG A 9 9.92 -7.15 3.72
N LEU A 10 9.98 -6.36 2.64
CA LEU A 10 8.89 -6.21 1.68
C LEU A 10 8.91 -7.33 0.65
N ASN A 11 7.76 -7.96 0.46
CA ASN A 11 7.57 -8.91 -0.62
C ASN A 11 7.17 -8.19 -1.93
N ALA A 12 7.09 -8.95 -3.03
CA ALA A 12 6.71 -8.40 -4.33
C ALA A 12 5.38 -7.63 -4.29
N THR A 13 4.35 -8.18 -3.65
CA THR A 13 3.03 -7.53 -3.52
C THR A 13 3.09 -6.25 -2.70
N ASP A 14 3.95 -6.15 -1.70
CA ASP A 14 4.13 -4.89 -0.98
C ASP A 14 4.72 -3.82 -1.88
N LYS A 15 5.74 -4.17 -2.67
CA LYS A 15 6.38 -3.25 -3.61
C LYS A 15 5.39 -2.79 -4.69
N ASP A 16 4.58 -3.72 -5.22
CA ASP A 16 3.52 -3.39 -6.17
C ASP A 16 2.50 -2.39 -5.56
N ILE A 17 2.11 -2.59 -4.29
CA ILE A 17 1.21 -1.66 -3.59
C ILE A 17 1.85 -0.27 -3.44
N LEU A 18 3.13 -0.22 -3.01
CA LEU A 18 3.81 1.04 -2.76
C LEU A 18 4.09 1.81 -4.05
N GLU A 19 4.41 1.12 -5.15
CA GLU A 19 4.57 1.71 -6.47
C GLU A 19 3.27 2.35 -6.97
N LEU A 20 2.13 1.68 -6.81
CA LEU A 20 0.82 2.27 -7.14
C LEU A 20 0.51 3.49 -6.27
N LEU A 21 0.84 3.44 -4.98
CA LEU A 21 0.63 4.56 -4.06
C LEU A 21 1.59 5.73 -4.29
N GLU A 22 2.73 5.51 -4.96
CA GLU A 22 3.66 6.56 -5.40
C GLU A 22 3.04 7.43 -6.50
N ALA A 23 2.19 6.84 -7.34
CA ALA A 23 1.44 7.57 -8.36
C ALA A 23 0.25 8.37 -7.79
N GLY A 24 -0.22 8.06 -6.58
CA GLY A 24 -1.30 8.78 -5.93
C GLY A 24 -2.08 7.94 -4.92
N ARG A 25 -3.20 8.49 -4.44
CA ARG A 25 -4.07 7.78 -3.49
C ARG A 25 -4.88 6.71 -4.20
N GLU A 26 -4.89 5.50 -3.64
CA GLU A 26 -5.63 4.38 -4.21
C GLU A 26 -6.60 3.78 -3.19
N THR A 27 -7.71 3.25 -3.69
CA THR A 27 -8.62 2.45 -2.85
C THR A 27 -8.13 1.01 -2.78
N ARG A 28 -8.53 0.27 -1.74
CA ARG A 28 -8.25 -1.18 -1.68
C ARG A 28 -8.75 -1.93 -2.91
N GLY A 29 -9.95 -1.60 -3.41
CA GLY A 29 -10.51 -2.23 -4.61
C GLY A 29 -9.64 -1.97 -5.83
N SER A 30 -9.22 -0.72 -6.03
CA SER A 30 -8.30 -0.36 -7.12
C SER A 30 -6.96 -1.11 -7.04
N LEU A 31 -6.41 -1.30 -5.83
CA LEU A 31 -5.18 -2.08 -5.65
C LEU A 31 -5.38 -3.56 -6.00
N VAL A 32 -6.52 -4.15 -5.63
CA VAL A 32 -6.88 -5.53 -6.04
C VAL A 32 -6.95 -5.66 -7.55
N ASP A 33 -7.62 -4.71 -8.21
CA ASP A 33 -7.83 -4.71 -9.65
C ASP A 33 -6.51 -4.53 -10.42
N ASN A 34 -5.68 -3.57 -10.01
CA ASN A 34 -4.41 -3.26 -10.69
C ASN A 34 -3.33 -4.34 -10.48
N ILE A 35 -3.22 -4.91 -9.27
CA ILE A 35 -2.20 -5.92 -8.95
C ILE A 35 -2.67 -7.33 -9.41
N GLY A 36 -3.98 -7.51 -9.65
CA GLY A 36 -4.54 -8.80 -10.04
C GLY A 36 -4.46 -9.85 -8.93
N LYS A 37 -4.44 -9.41 -7.67
CA LYS A 37 -4.40 -10.27 -6.47
C LYS A 37 -5.70 -10.14 -5.71
N HIS A 38 -6.19 -11.26 -5.19
CA HIS A 38 -7.43 -11.29 -4.41
C HIS A 38 -7.35 -10.39 -3.16
N GLU A 39 -8.49 -9.86 -2.72
CA GLU A 39 -8.58 -8.98 -1.55
C GLU A 39 -8.01 -9.62 -0.27
N THR A 40 -8.12 -10.94 -0.14
CA THR A 40 -7.54 -11.71 0.99
C THR A 40 -6.02 -11.69 1.01
N THR A 41 -5.38 -11.39 -0.11
CA THR A 41 -3.94 -11.16 -0.21
C THR A 41 -3.60 -9.70 0.07
N ILE A 42 -4.33 -8.75 -0.53
CA ILE A 42 -4.04 -7.31 -0.41
C ILE A 42 -4.34 -6.78 1.00
N SER A 43 -5.44 -7.18 1.63
CA SER A 43 -5.86 -6.64 2.92
C SER A 43 -4.86 -6.87 4.06
N PRO A 44 -4.31 -8.08 4.26
CA PRO A 44 -3.27 -8.30 5.26
C PRO A 44 -1.99 -7.51 4.97
N ARG A 45 -1.61 -7.35 3.69
CA ARG A 45 -0.42 -6.56 3.32
C ARG A 45 -0.62 -5.08 3.63
N LEU A 46 -1.75 -4.49 3.26
CA LEU A 46 -2.09 -3.10 3.62
C LEU A 46 -2.10 -2.85 5.12
N LYS A 47 -2.62 -3.81 5.90
CA LYS A 47 -2.57 -3.73 7.36
C LYS A 47 -1.13 -3.71 7.86
N TRP A 48 -0.30 -4.64 7.40
CA TRP A 48 1.12 -4.73 7.76
C TRP A 48 1.87 -3.45 7.36
N LEU A 49 1.73 -2.99 6.12
CA LEU A 49 2.36 -1.77 5.62
C LEU A 49 1.99 -0.55 6.45
N ARG A 50 0.74 -0.46 6.92
CA ARG A 50 0.29 0.62 7.80
C ARG A 50 0.91 0.53 9.19
N GLU A 51 0.98 -0.67 9.77
CA GLU A 51 1.60 -0.91 11.07
C GLU A 51 3.10 -0.57 11.07
N TRP A 52 3.77 -0.80 9.94
CA TRP A 52 5.19 -0.45 9.74
C TRP A 52 5.42 0.97 9.23
N GLY A 53 4.35 1.75 9.05
CA GLY A 53 4.45 3.16 8.70
C GLY A 53 4.73 3.46 7.23
N TYR A 54 4.61 2.50 6.31
CA TYR A 54 4.78 2.73 4.88
C TYR A 54 3.58 3.41 4.23
N VAL A 55 2.38 3.13 4.73
CA VAL A 55 1.13 3.68 4.17
C VAL A 55 0.25 4.24 5.28
N ARG A 56 -0.60 5.20 4.93
CA ARG A 56 -1.62 5.76 5.83
C ARG A 56 -3.00 5.46 5.28
N TYR A 57 -3.92 5.22 6.20
CA TYR A 57 -5.34 5.12 5.86
C TYR A 57 -5.92 6.52 5.88
N TYR A 58 -6.05 7.11 4.69
CA TYR A 58 -6.37 8.53 4.53
C TYR A 58 -7.84 8.82 4.84
N HIS A 59 -8.76 7.96 4.38
CA HIS A 59 -10.19 8.21 4.54
C HIS A 59 -10.97 6.91 4.71
N GLU A 60 -11.56 6.76 5.90
CA GLU A 60 -12.26 5.54 6.32
C GLU A 60 -13.52 5.21 5.51
N PRO A 61 -14.39 6.17 5.15
CA PRO A 61 -15.59 5.87 4.36
C PRO A 61 -15.32 5.38 2.94
N THR A 62 -14.19 5.75 2.33
CA THR A 62 -13.89 5.42 0.92
C THR A 62 -12.81 4.36 0.76
N GLY A 63 -12.18 3.91 1.84
CA GLY A 63 -11.12 2.92 1.75
C GLY A 63 -9.85 3.41 1.09
N LEU A 64 -9.55 4.72 1.17
CA LEU A 64 -8.40 5.34 0.51
C LEU A 64 -7.13 5.17 1.34
N TYR A 65 -6.07 4.75 0.65
CA TYR A 65 -4.71 4.61 1.17
C TYR A 65 -3.78 5.60 0.44
N GLU A 66 -2.76 6.06 1.13
CA GLU A 66 -1.69 6.89 0.57
C GLU A 66 -0.34 6.42 1.13
N LEU A 67 0.75 6.69 0.41
CA LEU A 67 2.11 6.55 0.96
C LEU A 67 2.25 7.43 2.21
N ALA A 68 2.90 6.90 3.24
CA ALA A 68 3.30 7.73 4.36
C ALA A 68 4.45 8.63 3.91
N ASP A 69 4.27 9.93 4.05
CA ASP A 69 5.37 10.88 3.87
C ASP A 69 6.30 10.81 5.09
N ASP A 70 7.60 10.74 4.84
CA ASP A 70 8.66 10.87 5.85
C ASP A 70 8.60 12.31 6.40
N GLN A 71 7.83 12.53 7.46
CA GLN A 71 7.84 13.78 8.24
C GLN A 71 8.81 13.64 9.41
#